data_AF-A0AB38U2J6-F1
#
_entry.id   AF-A0AB38U2J6-F1
#
_cell.length_a   1.000
_cell.length_b   1.000
_cell.length_c   1.000
_cell.angle_alpha   90.00
_cell.angle_beta   90.00
_cell.angle_gamma   90.00
#
_symmetry.space_group_name_H-M   'P 1'
#
loop_
_entity.id
_entity.type
_entity.pdbx_description
1 polymer ?
#
loop_
_entity_poly.entity_id
_entity_poly.type
_entity_poly.pdbx_seq_one_letter_code
_entity_poly.pdbx_strand_id
1 'polypeptide(L)'
;MSGPRPDAPRRVDGIVFHLALNGSWIETIGTPFECRGRTWAVHRSPLFAPDSHPRYTVSDVETGRGLRRILEPSIEAARAVATAVIEAMPLPVWTKMVRLPQVAAVMAAA
;
A
#
# COMPACT_ATOMS: atom_id res chain seq x y z
N MET A 1 1.54 -17.03 -29.07
CA MET A 1 0.07 -17.07 -28.98
C MET A 1 -0.37 -16.12 -27.88
N SER A 2 -1.01 -15.01 -28.23
CA SER A 2 -1.56 -14.08 -27.23
C SER A 2 -2.86 -14.70 -26.71
N GLY A 3 -2.86 -15.13 -25.45
CA GLY A 3 -4.10 -15.56 -24.78
C GLY A 3 -5.13 -14.42 -24.76
N PRO A 4 -6.40 -14.71 -24.43
CA PRO A 4 -7.42 -13.67 -24.32
C PRO A 4 -6.94 -12.58 -23.36
N ARG A 5 -7.10 -11.32 -23.77
CA ARG A 5 -6.78 -10.16 -22.94
C ARG A 5 -7.58 -10.31 -21.64
N PRO A 6 -6.92 -10.46 -20.47
CA PRO A 6 -7.65 -10.58 -19.22
C PRO A 6 -8.39 -9.27 -18.99
N ASP A 7 -9.70 -9.40 -18.73
CA ASP A 7 -10.70 -8.43 -18.31
C ASP A 7 -10.71 -7.06 -19.03
N ALA A 8 -11.92 -6.55 -19.32
CA ALA A 8 -12.08 -5.23 -19.91
C ALA A 8 -11.41 -4.16 -19.03
N PRO A 9 -10.81 -3.10 -19.61
CA PRO A 9 -10.24 -2.01 -18.82
C PRO A 9 -11.28 -1.45 -17.83
N ARG A 10 -10.90 -1.33 -16.56
CA ARG A 10 -11.75 -0.76 -15.51
C ARG A 10 -11.16 0.55 -15.00
N ARG A 11 -12.03 1.53 -14.73
CA ARG A 11 -11.64 2.76 -14.05
C ARG A 11 -11.46 2.49 -12.56
N VAL A 12 -10.47 3.15 -11.97
CA VAL A 12 -10.17 3.11 -10.53
C VAL A 12 -9.81 4.49 -10.03
N ASP A 13 -10.05 4.73 -8.75
CA ASP A 13 -9.47 5.87 -8.06
C ASP A 13 -7.97 5.66 -7.87
N GLY A 14 -7.24 6.77 -7.81
CA GLY A 14 -5.80 6.81 -7.58
C GLY A 14 -5.44 7.80 -6.48
N ILE A 15 -4.41 7.46 -5.70
CA ILE A 15 -3.83 8.33 -4.69
C ILE A 15 -2.31 8.39 -4.87
N VAL A 16 -1.75 9.60 -4.82
CA VAL A 16 -0.30 9.82 -4.79
C VAL A 16 0.14 9.94 -3.33
N PHE A 17 1.16 9.19 -2.94
CA PHE A 17 1.68 9.17 -1.57
C PHE A 17 3.16 8.74 -1.56
N HIS A 18 3.78 8.75 -0.38
CA HIS A 18 5.20 8.39 -0.25
C HIS A 18 5.38 7.06 0.51
N LEU A 19 6.18 6.17 -0.04
CA LEU A 19 6.63 4.93 0.62
C LEU A 19 7.82 5.20 1.51
N ALA A 20 7.83 4.65 2.71
CA ALA A 20 8.99 4.65 3.60
C ALA A 20 9.83 3.38 3.34
N LEU A 21 10.91 3.52 2.56
CA LEU A 21 11.77 2.40 2.16
C LEU A 21 13.22 2.65 2.57
N ASN A 22 13.79 1.81 3.43
CA ASN A 22 15.22 1.83 3.80
C ASN A 22 15.77 3.23 4.20
N GLY A 23 14.96 4.05 4.88
CA GLY A 23 15.37 5.38 5.32
C GLY A 23 15.21 6.48 4.26
N SER A 24 14.66 6.17 3.09
CA SER A 24 14.24 7.15 2.08
C SER A 24 12.73 7.15 1.87
N TRP A 25 12.26 8.22 1.23
CA TRP A 25 10.88 8.38 0.79
C TRP A 25 10.83 8.28 -0.72
N ILE A 26 9.87 7.51 -1.24
CA ILE A 26 9.67 7.32 -2.68
C ILE A 26 8.22 7.67 -3.01
N GLU A 27 8.02 8.64 -3.90
CA GLU A 27 6.69 8.96 -4.42
C GLU A 27 6.15 7.79 -5.24
N THR A 28 4.88 7.46 -5.02
CA THR A 28 4.19 6.40 -5.75
C THR A 28 2.71 6.73 -5.94
N ILE A 29 2.07 6.00 -6.86
CA ILE A 29 0.63 6.03 -7.07
C ILE A 29 0.04 4.65 -6.75
N GLY A 30 -1.09 4.63 -6.04
CA GLY A 30 -1.81 3.41 -5.71
C GLY A 30 -3.33 3.56 -5.80
N THR A 31 -4.04 2.43 -5.74
CA THR A 31 -5.51 2.40 -5.63
C THR A 31 -5.89 2.38 -4.15
N PRO A 32 -6.56 3.43 -3.62
CA PRO A 32 -6.86 3.53 -2.20
C PRO A 32 -8.01 2.60 -1.77
N PHE A 33 -8.01 2.22 -0.50
CA PHE A 33 -9.14 1.60 0.19
C PHE A 33 -9.10 1.86 1.70
N GLU A 34 -10.27 1.92 2.32
CA GLU A 34 -10.39 2.04 3.77
C GLU A 34 -10.38 0.67 4.44
N CYS A 35 -9.60 0.53 5.51
CA CYS A 35 -9.65 -0.64 6.37
C CYS A 35 -9.22 -0.26 7.80
N ARG A 36 -10.07 -0.64 8.78
CA ARG A 36 -9.85 -0.38 10.21
C ARG A 36 -9.58 1.10 10.54
N GLY A 37 -10.35 1.99 9.90
CA GLY A 37 -10.32 3.43 10.14
C GLY A 37 -9.11 4.16 9.55
N ARG A 38 -8.44 3.57 8.56
CA ARG A 38 -7.30 4.18 7.86
C ARG A 38 -7.36 3.92 6.36
N THR A 39 -6.75 4.83 5.61
CA THR A 39 -6.54 4.69 4.17
C THR A 39 -5.27 3.91 3.86
N TRP A 40 -5.45 2.81 3.13
CA TRP A 40 -4.39 1.98 2.57
C TRP A 40 -4.38 2.14 1.06
N ALA A 41 -3.25 1.88 0.42
CA ALA A 41 -3.17 1.88 -1.03
C ALA A 41 -2.48 0.63 -1.55
N VAL A 42 -3.10 -0.01 -2.55
CA VAL A 42 -2.47 -1.06 -3.34
C VAL A 42 -1.61 -0.40 -4.41
N HIS A 43 -0.35 -0.78 -4.51
CA HIS A 43 0.57 -0.23 -5.52
C HIS A 43 1.54 -1.30 -6.01
N ARG A 44 2.19 -1.04 -7.15
CA ARG A 44 3.27 -1.91 -7.63
C ARG A 44 4.40 -1.92 -6.61
N SER A 45 4.90 -3.11 -6.29
CA SER A 45 6.04 -3.26 -5.37
C SER A 45 7.28 -2.62 -5.99
N PRO A 46 7.95 -1.69 -5.28
CA PRO A 46 9.19 -1.07 -5.76
C PRO A 46 10.38 -2.05 -5.71
N LEU A 47 10.19 -3.24 -5.12
CA LEU A 47 11.24 -4.28 -5.02
C LEU A 47 11.38 -5.12 -6.29
N PHE A 48 10.49 -4.94 -7.26
CA PHE A 48 10.49 -5.69 -8.52
C PHE A 48 10.84 -4.76 -9.68
N ALA A 49 11.69 -5.26 -10.58
CA ALA A 49 12.15 -4.50 -11.74
C ALA A 49 10.96 -4.10 -12.64
N PRO A 50 10.98 -2.90 -13.28
CA PRO A 50 9.86 -2.40 -14.08
C PRO A 50 9.41 -3.30 -15.24
N ASP A 51 10.31 -4.13 -15.74
CA ASP A 51 10.14 -5.08 -16.84
C ASP A 51 9.70 -6.49 -16.38
N SER A 52 9.72 -6.77 -15.08
CA SER A 52 9.24 -8.03 -14.51
C SER A 52 7.72 -8.09 -14.38
N HIS A 53 7.17 -9.30 -14.26
CA HIS A 53 5.75 -9.49 -13.96
C HIS A 53 5.37 -8.70 -12.70
N PRO A 54 4.34 -7.82 -12.78
CA PRO A 54 4.03 -6.93 -11.68
C PRO A 54 3.59 -7.73 -10.45
N ARG A 55 4.12 -7.32 -9.29
CA ARG A 55 3.67 -7.76 -7.98
C ARG A 55 3.12 -6.56 -7.23
N TYR A 56 1.95 -6.73 -6.63
CA TYR A 56 1.26 -5.70 -5.89
C TYR A 56 1.44 -5.91 -4.39
N THR A 57 1.68 -4.80 -3.71
CA THR A 57 1.81 -4.74 -2.26
C THR A 57 0.87 -3.66 -1.73
N VAL A 58 0.74 -3.56 -0.41
CA VAL A 58 -0.16 -2.61 0.24
C VAL A 58 0.61 -1.82 1.27
N SER A 59 0.48 -0.50 1.21
CA SER A 59 1.07 0.41 2.18
C SER A 59 0.01 1.30 2.78
N ASP A 60 0.23 1.65 4.04
CA ASP A 60 -0.51 2.70 4.71
C ASP A 60 -0.18 4.06 4.08
N VAL A 61 -1.21 4.82 3.69
CA VAL A 61 -1.01 6.06 2.93
C VAL A 61 -0.32 7.14 3.77
N GLU A 62 -0.69 7.27 5.04
CA GLU A 62 -0.19 8.39 5.86
C GLU A 62 1.24 8.15 6.37
N THR A 63 1.63 6.89 6.62
CA THR A 63 2.97 6.55 7.15
C THR A 63 3.93 6.01 6.10
N GLY A 64 3.43 5.65 4.91
CA GLY A 64 4.20 5.00 3.86
C GLY A 64 4.65 3.58 4.17
N ARG A 65 4.19 2.98 5.28
CA ARG A 65 4.64 1.67 5.74
C ARG A 65 3.89 0.55 5.03
N GLY A 66 4.64 -0.33 4.37
CA GLY A 66 4.11 -1.53 3.73
C GLY A 66 3.70 -2.64 4.71
N LEU A 67 2.63 -3.35 4.38
CA LEU A 67 2.34 -4.66 4.96
C LEU A 67 3.35 -5.69 4.45
N ARG A 68 4.14 -6.25 5.37
CA ARG A 68 5.16 -7.23 5.01
C ARG A 68 4.52 -8.48 4.40
N ARG A 69 5.20 -9.06 3.41
CA ARG A 69 4.86 -10.35 2.76
C ARG A 69 3.65 -10.36 1.81
N ILE A 70 3.05 -9.21 1.51
CA ILE A 70 2.04 -9.12 0.45
C ILE A 70 2.74 -8.83 -0.87
N LEU A 71 2.72 -9.81 -1.79
CA LEU A 71 3.30 -9.77 -3.13
C LEU A 71 2.38 -10.52 -4.10
N GLU A 72 1.19 -9.97 -4.31
CA GLU A 72 0.13 -10.63 -5.06
C GLU A 72 0.19 -10.30 -6.56
N PRO A 73 -0.34 -11.17 -7.44
CA PRO A 73 -0.30 -10.96 -8.89
C PRO A 73 -1.33 -9.94 -9.39
N SER A 74 -2.29 -9.52 -8.55
CA SER A 74 -3.32 -8.53 -8.92
C SER A 74 -3.62 -7.55 -7.79
N ILE A 75 -4.26 -6.43 -8.14
CA ILE A 75 -4.68 -5.39 -7.19
C ILE A 75 -5.72 -5.95 -6.21
N GLU A 76 -6.68 -6.72 -6.74
CA GLU A 76 -7.78 -7.32 -6.00
C GLU A 76 -7.28 -8.37 -5.01
N ALA A 77 -6.35 -9.23 -5.44
CA ALA A 77 -5.74 -10.22 -4.56
C ALA A 77 -4.95 -9.54 -3.42
N ALA A 78 -4.14 -8.52 -3.75
CA ALA A 78 -3.41 -7.74 -2.74
C ALA A 78 -4.36 -7.09 -1.72
N ARG A 79 -5.45 -6.48 -2.19
CA ARG A 79 -6.46 -5.84 -1.33
C ARG A 79 -7.14 -6.86 -0.43
N ALA A 80 -7.56 -8.01 -0.98
CA ALA A 80 -8.26 -9.05 -0.21
C ALA A 80 -7.37 -9.62 0.90
N VAL A 81 -6.12 -9.98 0.56
CA VAL A 81 -5.13 -10.47 1.54
C VAL A 81 -4.82 -9.40 2.59
N ALA A 82 -4.62 -8.14 2.18
CA ALA A 82 -4.34 -7.06 3.10
C ALA A 82 -5.49 -6.81 4.08
N THR A 83 -6.73 -6.81 3.60
CA THR A 83 -7.92 -6.62 4.43
C THR A 83 -8.00 -7.69 5.51
N ALA A 84 -7.84 -8.97 5.13
CA ALA A 84 -7.83 -10.08 6.08
C ALA A 84 -6.70 -9.95 7.12
N VAL A 85 -5.50 -9.55 6.70
CA VAL A 85 -4.36 -9.33 7.61
C VAL A 85 -4.62 -8.17 8.59
N ILE A 86 -5.16 -7.06 8.10
CA ILE A 86 -5.43 -5.86 8.91
C ILE A 86 -6.53 -6.14 9.94
N GLU A 87 -7.61 -6.81 9.52
CA GLU A 87 -8.74 -7.16 10.38
C GLU A 87 -8.33 -8.17 11.47
N ALA A 88 -7.52 -9.17 11.11
CA ALA A 88 -7.02 -10.16 12.05
C ALA A 88 -5.90 -9.65 12.97
N MET A 89 -5.35 -8.45 12.72
CA MET A 89 -4.20 -7.94 13.47
C MET A 89 -4.54 -7.69 14.96
N PRO A 90 -3.81 -8.29 15.92
CA PRO A 90 -4.06 -8.03 17.34
C PRO A 90 -3.86 -6.56 17.69
N LEU A 91 -4.70 -6.02 18.58
CA LEU A 91 -4.69 -4.60 18.95
C LEU A 91 -3.30 -4.07 19.38
N PRO A 92 -2.45 -4.81 20.14
CA PRO A 92 -1.11 -4.33 20.47
C PRO A 92 -0.19 -4.18 19.25
N VAL A 93 -0.28 -5.11 18.29
CA VAL A 93 0.48 -5.07 17.03
C VAL A 93 -0.01 -3.93 16.16
N TRP A 94 -1.33 -3.81 16.00
CA TRP A 94 -1.99 -2.72 15.31
C TRP A 94 -1.54 -1.36 15.86
N THR A 95 -1.65 -1.16 17.17
CA THR A 95 -1.29 0.08 17.84
C THR A 95 0.18 0.43 17.60
N LYS A 96 1.09 -0.55 17.63
CA LYS A 96 2.51 -0.32 17.31
C LYS A 96 2.73 0.04 15.85
N MET A 97 1.97 -0.55 14.93
CA MET A 97 2.07 -0.28 13.50
C MET A 97 1.61 1.13 13.14
N VAL A 98 0.50 1.58 13.73
CA VAL A 98 -0.09 2.90 13.45
C VAL A 98 0.46 4.02 14.33
N ARG A 99 1.15 3.70 15.44
CA ARG A 99 1.89 4.69 16.22
C ARG A 99 3.25 4.97 15.59
N LEU A 100 3.25 5.87 14.63
CA LEU A 100 4.27 6.91 14.53
C LEU A 100 3.57 8.26 14.44
N PRO A 101 4.16 9.33 14.99
CA PRO A 101 3.54 10.64 14.98
C PRO A 101 3.30 11.08 13.53
N GLN A 102 2.06 11.49 13.28
CA GLN A 102 1.75 12.73 12.58
C GLN A 102 2.95 13.68 12.69
N VAL A 103 3.54 14.11 11.56
CA VAL A 103 4.43 15.27 11.57
C VAL A 103 3.55 16.51 11.79
N ALA A 104 3.03 16.63 13.02
CA ALA A 104 2.57 17.86 13.63
C ALA A 104 3.76 18.66 14.19
N ALA A 105 4.95 18.53 13.58
CA ALA A 105 6.20 19.08 14.11
C ALA A 105 7.10 19.73 13.04
N VAL A 106 6.55 20.23 11.92
CA VAL A 106 7.24 21.18 11.00
C VAL A 106 6.43 22.47 10.79
N MET A 107 5.45 22.75 11.67
CA MET A 107 4.73 24.04 11.68
C MET A 107 4.63 24.68 13.07
N ALA A 108 5.35 24.16 14.06
CA ALA A 108 5.49 24.79 15.38
C ALA A 108 6.90 25.34 15.64
N ALA A 109 7.80 25.31 14.66
CA ALA A 109 9.14 25.87 14.77
C ALA A 109 9.71 26.19 13.37
N ALA A 110 9.17 27.21 12.70
CA ALA A 110 9.83 28.03 11.68
C ALA A 110 9.01 29.30 11.44
#